data_AF-A0A931K134-F1
#
_entry.id   AF-A0A931K134-F1
#
_cell.length_a   1.000
_cell.length_b   1.000
_cell.length_c   1.000
_cell.angle_alpha   90.00
_cell.angle_beta   90.00
_cell.angle_gamma   90.00
#
_symmetry.space_group_name_H-M   'P 1'
#
loop_
_entity.id
_entity.type
_entity.pdbx_description
1 polymer ?
#
loop_
_entity_poly.entity_id
_entity_poly.type
_entity_poly.pdbx_seq_one_letter_code
_entity_poly.pdbx_strand_id
1 'polypeptide(L)'
;MRLITKSKIYRAFPELDSYDDDDCQRFVARALESMGFKLATAGVMILMLVGVIPLTLYLGAELATEVSDDFFRRSLDLELTALFWMIGLVLVIACAFWVRDVLIGRRVRRLLRTQGRCVRCNYSLLGLEISPELTVVCPECGMKARVDRALCELVRDEEGRQSFVPRDVKAISPANQPPRPMRFITRRPIYRAFPELDSYDDHYCIVFLNSAKRPLWFRLPVLGLMVVLSLGGFAAFAITAMPVVILFTPSPRDADEQPFAFLAWIVFGTFVTGVIVLRVRDRLIRRRILTVLRRQGRCRDCDYSLVGMSVAPDLTITCPECGMINEVDPALSDLARDDLGRQSVAPPQPLPAAPTDTGAQP
;
A
#
# COMPACT_ATOMS: atom_id res chain seq x y z
N MET A 1 4.99 2.62 3.81
CA MET A 1 3.66 3.28 3.73
C MET A 1 3.85 4.61 3.02
N ARG A 2 3.07 4.94 1.98
CA ARG A 2 3.06 6.31 1.44
C ARG A 2 1.88 7.04 2.08
N LEU A 3 2.14 8.21 2.65
CA LEU A 3 1.09 9.19 2.98
C LEU A 3 0.34 9.45 1.67
N ILE A 4 -0.92 9.01 1.61
CA ILE A 4 -1.72 9.17 0.41
C ILE A 4 -2.10 10.65 0.37
N THR A 5 -1.44 11.40 -0.51
CA THR A 5 -1.88 12.76 -0.84
C THR A 5 -3.33 12.67 -1.31
N LYS A 6 -4.21 13.52 -0.74
CA LYS A 6 -5.68 13.51 -0.93
C LYS A 6 -6.15 13.26 -2.37
N SER A 7 -5.34 13.65 -3.37
CA SER A 7 -5.71 13.64 -4.79
C SER A 7 -5.92 12.26 -5.43
N LYS A 8 -5.52 11.12 -4.83
CA LYS A 8 -5.62 9.80 -5.51
C LYS A 8 -6.01 8.63 -4.62
N ILE A 9 -6.86 8.85 -3.62
CA ILE A 9 -7.35 7.79 -2.72
C ILE A 9 -8.16 6.72 -3.48
N TYR A 10 -8.96 7.14 -4.47
CA TYR A 10 -9.86 6.26 -5.22
C TYR A 10 -9.15 5.14 -6.00
N ARG A 11 -7.87 5.31 -6.37
CA ARG A 11 -7.07 4.28 -7.07
C ARG A 11 -6.72 3.06 -6.23
N ALA A 12 -7.05 3.08 -4.94
CA ALA A 12 -6.89 1.93 -4.06
C ALA A 12 -8.02 0.89 -4.22
N PHE A 13 -9.06 1.18 -5.03
CA PHE A 13 -10.24 0.34 -5.21
C PHE A 13 -10.33 -0.12 -6.68
N PRO A 14 -10.08 -1.41 -6.97
CA PRO A 14 -10.19 -1.98 -8.31
C PRO A 14 -11.54 -1.72 -8.97
N GLU A 15 -12.60 -1.71 -8.17
CA GLU A 15 -13.98 -1.56 -8.64
C GLU A 15 -14.24 -0.17 -9.23
N LEU A 16 -13.35 0.79 -8.97
CA LEU A 16 -13.41 2.15 -9.51
C LEU A 16 -12.47 2.35 -10.72
N ASP A 17 -11.64 1.36 -11.09
CA ASP A 17 -10.63 1.52 -12.16
C ASP A 17 -11.26 1.72 -13.56
N SER A 18 -12.54 1.35 -13.76
CA SER A 18 -13.29 1.54 -15.01
C SER A 18 -13.92 2.93 -15.18
N TYR A 19 -13.89 3.75 -14.12
CA TYR A 19 -14.47 5.09 -14.09
C TYR A 19 -13.40 6.16 -14.29
N ASP A 20 -13.82 7.36 -14.70
CA ASP A 20 -12.87 8.45 -14.88
C ASP A 20 -12.33 8.95 -13.53
N ASP A 21 -11.12 9.51 -13.56
CA ASP A 21 -10.42 9.99 -12.36
C ASP A 21 -11.26 11.06 -11.62
N ASP A 22 -12.05 11.85 -12.34
CA ASP A 22 -12.90 12.93 -11.79
C ASP A 22 -14.16 12.40 -11.08
N ASP A 23 -14.88 11.44 -11.69
CA ASP A 23 -16.04 10.76 -11.09
C ASP A 23 -15.64 10.07 -9.80
N CYS A 24 -14.51 9.38 -9.84
CA CYS A 24 -13.95 8.70 -8.68
C CYS A 24 -13.62 9.67 -7.54
N GLN A 25 -13.11 10.86 -7.84
CA GLN A 25 -12.84 11.88 -6.82
C GLN A 25 -14.12 12.42 -6.21
N ARG A 26 -15.15 12.69 -7.02
CA ARG A 26 -16.46 13.15 -6.54
C ARG A 26 -17.14 12.09 -5.68
N PHE A 27 -17.12 10.84 -6.13
CA PHE A 27 -17.60 9.68 -5.37
C PHE A 27 -16.94 9.59 -3.99
N VAL A 28 -15.60 9.63 -3.93
CA VAL A 28 -14.88 9.57 -2.65
C VAL A 28 -15.16 10.80 -1.79
N ALA A 29 -15.24 12.00 -2.36
CA ALA A 29 -15.59 13.20 -1.60
C ALA A 29 -16.97 13.08 -0.96
N ARG A 30 -17.99 12.65 -1.72
CA ARG A 30 -19.35 12.42 -1.23
C ARG A 30 -19.42 11.31 -0.19
N ALA A 31 -18.71 10.20 -0.39
CA ALA A 31 -18.64 9.11 0.58
C ALA A 31 -18.07 9.56 1.94
N LEU A 32 -17.20 10.57 1.93
CA LEU A 32 -16.58 11.17 3.13
C LEU A 32 -17.39 12.31 3.73
N GLU A 33 -18.39 12.86 3.03
CA GLU A 33 -19.26 13.91 3.56
C GLU A 33 -20.19 13.42 4.68
N SER A 34 -20.39 12.10 4.81
CA SER A 34 -21.27 11.52 5.82
C SER A 34 -20.90 11.98 7.25
N MET A 35 -21.87 12.54 7.96
CA MET A 35 -21.69 13.10 9.30
C MET A 35 -21.15 12.06 10.29
N GLY A 36 -21.62 10.81 10.18
CA GLY A 36 -21.15 9.69 11.01
C GLY A 36 -19.66 9.38 10.80
N PHE A 37 -19.12 9.54 9.58
CA PHE A 37 -17.69 9.35 9.34
C PHE A 37 -16.87 10.45 10.01
N LYS A 38 -17.30 11.72 9.89
CA LYS A 38 -16.65 12.87 10.54
C LYS A 38 -16.62 12.69 12.06
N LEU A 39 -17.76 12.34 12.65
CA LEU A 39 -17.89 12.04 14.09
C LEU A 39 -17.00 10.88 14.52
N ALA A 40 -16.98 9.77 13.77
CA ALA A 40 -16.11 8.63 14.08
C ALA A 40 -14.61 9.00 14.00
N THR A 41 -14.20 9.73 12.95
CA THR A 41 -12.81 10.18 12.85
C THR A 41 -12.43 11.15 13.96
N ALA A 42 -13.30 12.10 14.29
CA ALA A 42 -13.08 13.03 15.40
C ALA A 42 -13.01 12.28 16.74
N GLY A 43 -13.90 11.31 16.96
CA GLY A 43 -13.91 10.48 18.17
C GLY A 43 -12.62 9.69 18.34
N VAL A 44 -12.09 9.08 17.28
CA VAL A 44 -10.79 8.38 17.37
C VAL A 44 -9.63 9.36 17.57
N MET A 45 -9.66 10.54 16.94
CA MET A 45 -8.65 11.57 17.18
C MET A 45 -8.65 12.05 18.64
N ILE A 46 -9.83 12.31 19.20
CA ILE A 46 -10.00 12.71 20.61
C ILE A 46 -9.55 11.57 21.52
N LEU A 47 -9.93 10.32 21.24
CA LEU A 47 -9.50 9.16 22.03
C LEU A 47 -7.98 8.99 21.99
N MET A 48 -7.32 9.20 20.85
CA MET A 48 -5.86 9.16 20.75
C MET A 48 -5.20 10.31 21.51
N LEU A 49 -5.77 11.51 21.43
CA LEU A 49 -5.29 12.67 22.18
C LEU A 49 -5.41 12.45 23.70
N VAL A 50 -6.56 11.97 24.16
CA VAL A 50 -6.88 11.74 25.59
C VAL A 50 -6.27 10.43 26.12
N GLY A 51 -5.98 9.46 25.26
CA GLY A 51 -5.37 8.19 25.68
C GLY A 51 -3.84 8.23 25.66
N VAL A 52 -3.26 8.66 24.55
CA VAL A 52 -1.79 8.57 24.34
C VAL A 52 -1.07 9.66 25.14
N ILE A 53 -1.58 10.90 25.17
CA ILE A 53 -0.90 12.00 25.86
C ILE A 53 -0.83 11.75 27.38
N PRO A 54 -1.93 11.42 28.08
CA PRO A 54 -1.88 11.13 29.51
C PRO A 54 -1.07 9.87 29.83
N LEU A 55 -1.10 8.86 28.96
CA LEU A 55 -0.26 7.68 29.13
C LEU A 55 1.23 8.03 29.01
N THR A 56 1.63 8.86 28.04
CA THR A 56 3.02 9.33 27.95
C THR A 56 3.42 10.21 29.13
N LEU A 57 2.50 11.01 29.66
CA LEU A 57 2.72 11.80 30.88
C LEU A 57 2.90 10.91 32.12
N TYR A 58 2.05 9.90 32.27
CA TYR A 58 2.13 8.95 33.38
C TYR A 58 3.43 8.15 33.34
N LEU A 59 3.80 7.62 32.17
CA LEU A 59 5.06 6.89 31.99
C LEU A 59 6.28 7.77 32.22
N GLY A 60 6.24 9.04 31.78
CA GLY A 60 7.29 10.01 32.05
C GLY A 60 7.43 10.31 33.55
N ALA A 61 6.31 10.46 34.26
CA ALA A 61 6.28 10.72 35.70
C ALA A 61 6.77 9.52 36.54
N GLU A 62 6.36 8.29 36.21
CA GLU A 62 6.86 7.07 36.86
C GLU A 62 8.38 6.93 36.69
N LEU A 63 8.88 7.08 35.46
CA LEU A 63 10.33 7.02 35.18
C LEU A 63 11.11 8.08 35.97
N ALA A 64 10.54 9.27 36.12
CA ALA A 64 11.14 10.37 36.89
C ALA A 64 11.25 10.05 38.39
N THR A 65 10.31 9.27 38.95
CA THR A 65 10.34 8.95 40.38
C THR A 65 11.40 7.91 40.76
N GLU A 66 11.76 7.01 39.86
CA GLU A 66 12.68 5.89 40.12
C GLU A 66 14.18 6.28 40.05
N VAL A 67 14.51 7.41 39.41
CA VAL A 67 15.89 7.92 39.29
C VAL A 67 16.18 8.87 40.45
N SER A 68 16.74 8.34 41.55
CA SER A 68 16.89 9.06 42.83
C SER A 68 18.26 9.76 43.01
N ASP A 69 18.42 11.00 42.52
CA ASP A 69 19.41 11.94 43.05
C ASP A 69 18.94 13.40 42.90
N ASP A 70 18.91 14.13 44.03
CA ASP A 70 18.01 15.29 44.25
C ASP A 70 18.35 16.59 43.49
N PHE A 71 19.57 16.76 42.97
CA PHE A 71 19.97 17.98 42.26
C PHE A 71 19.81 17.87 40.73
N PHE A 72 20.05 16.67 40.18
CA PHE A 72 19.85 16.36 38.76
C PHE A 72 18.36 16.26 38.41
N ARG A 73 17.51 15.96 39.41
CA ARG A 73 16.07 15.69 39.31
C ARG A 73 15.25 16.78 38.60
N ARG A 74 15.33 18.05 39.01
CA ARG A 74 14.42 19.08 38.48
C ARG A 74 14.66 19.43 37.02
N SER A 75 15.92 19.43 36.58
CA SER A 75 16.21 19.68 35.17
C SER A 75 15.76 18.47 34.34
N LEU A 76 16.27 17.28 34.68
CA LEU A 76 16.06 16.03 33.92
C LEU A 76 14.59 15.58 33.88
N ASP A 77 13.80 15.87 34.92
CA ASP A 77 12.36 15.58 34.96
C ASP A 77 11.59 16.40 33.91
N LEU A 78 11.90 17.69 33.77
CA LEU A 78 11.31 18.53 32.72
C LEU A 78 11.75 18.04 31.33
N GLU A 79 12.98 17.55 31.20
CA GLU A 79 13.53 17.13 29.92
C GLU A 79 12.96 15.81 29.39
N LEU A 80 12.95 14.78 30.23
CA LEU A 80 12.32 13.50 29.90
C LEU A 80 10.84 13.70 29.61
N THR A 81 10.16 14.53 30.41
CA THR A 81 8.74 14.83 30.20
C THR A 81 8.50 15.49 28.83
N ALA A 82 9.31 16.47 28.44
CA ALA A 82 9.18 17.13 27.14
C ALA A 82 9.51 16.19 25.96
N LEU A 83 10.49 15.29 26.12
CA LEU A 83 10.79 14.26 25.12
C LEU A 83 9.62 13.28 24.93
N PHE A 84 9.08 12.74 26.02
CA PHE A 84 7.93 11.84 25.95
C PHE A 84 6.73 12.53 25.30
N TRP A 85 6.57 13.83 25.54
CA TRP A 85 5.59 14.67 24.83
C TRP A 85 5.83 14.74 23.33
N MET A 86 7.06 14.99 22.88
CA MET A 86 7.40 15.08 21.46
C MET A 86 7.22 13.74 20.75
N ILE A 87 7.68 12.64 21.36
CA ILE A 87 7.48 11.28 20.84
C ILE A 87 5.98 10.95 20.79
N GLY A 88 5.26 11.23 21.88
CA GLY A 88 3.81 11.06 21.96
C GLY A 88 3.08 11.82 20.86
N LEU A 89 3.44 13.09 20.63
CA LEU A 89 2.86 13.93 19.57
C LEU A 89 3.12 13.35 18.18
N VAL A 90 4.36 12.95 17.88
CA VAL A 90 4.73 12.35 16.58
C VAL A 90 3.97 11.04 16.37
N LEU A 91 3.86 10.20 17.40
CA LEU A 91 3.09 8.96 17.34
C LEU A 91 1.59 9.21 17.16
N VAL A 92 1.01 10.17 17.87
CA VAL A 92 -0.40 10.57 17.70
C VAL A 92 -0.65 11.04 16.28
N ILE A 93 0.22 11.89 15.71
CA ILE A 93 0.09 12.38 14.34
C ILE A 93 0.22 11.21 13.33
N ALA A 94 1.22 10.35 13.49
CA ALA A 94 1.43 9.21 12.61
C ALA A 94 0.24 8.23 12.64
N CYS A 95 -0.24 7.91 13.85
CA CYS A 95 -1.41 7.05 14.05
C CYS A 95 -2.70 7.70 13.53
N ALA A 96 -2.88 9.00 13.71
CA ALA A 96 -4.01 9.76 13.17
C ALA A 96 -4.11 9.63 11.65
N PHE A 97 -3.00 9.86 10.94
CA PHE A 97 -2.94 9.67 9.48
C PHE A 97 -3.23 8.23 9.09
N TRP A 98 -2.67 7.26 9.82
CA TRP A 98 -2.88 5.85 9.54
C TRP A 98 -4.34 5.41 9.75
N VAL A 99 -4.93 5.73 10.89
CA VAL A 99 -6.33 5.44 11.22
C VAL A 99 -7.26 6.09 10.20
N ARG A 100 -7.02 7.36 9.85
CA ARG A 100 -7.79 8.06 8.82
C ARG A 100 -7.80 7.27 7.52
N ASP A 101 -6.64 6.89 6.99
CA ASP A 101 -6.54 6.15 5.73
C ASP A 101 -7.26 4.79 5.82
N VAL A 102 -7.14 4.08 6.94
CA VAL A 102 -7.81 2.80 7.17
C VAL A 102 -9.34 2.97 7.23
N LEU A 103 -9.83 4.00 7.91
CA LEU A 103 -11.25 4.28 8.03
C LEU A 103 -11.86 4.68 6.69
N ILE A 104 -11.18 5.54 5.91
CA ILE A 104 -11.60 5.89 4.54
C ILE A 104 -11.69 4.62 3.70
N GLY A 105 -10.64 3.80 3.72
CA GLY A 105 -10.59 2.51 3.01
C GLY A 105 -11.73 1.57 3.37
N ARG A 106 -11.99 1.40 4.67
CA ARG A 106 -13.08 0.55 5.18
C ARG A 106 -14.45 1.10 4.80
N ARG A 107 -14.66 2.41 4.85
CA ARG A 107 -15.94 3.04 4.50
C ARG A 107 -16.27 2.84 3.03
N VAL A 108 -15.34 3.13 2.13
CA VAL A 108 -15.53 2.96 0.68
C VAL A 108 -15.80 1.49 0.35
N ARG A 109 -14.99 0.55 0.89
CA ARG A 109 -15.24 -0.89 0.69
C ARG A 109 -16.57 -1.34 1.24
N ARG A 110 -16.98 -0.82 2.40
CA ARG A 110 -18.29 -1.14 2.98
C ARG A 110 -19.40 -0.68 2.04
N LEU A 111 -19.36 0.58 1.57
CA LEU A 111 -20.35 1.12 0.62
C LEU A 111 -20.42 0.26 -0.65
N LEU A 112 -19.27 -0.04 -1.28
CA LEU A 112 -19.23 -0.88 -2.48
C LEU A 112 -19.76 -2.30 -2.24
N ARG A 113 -19.47 -2.91 -1.09
CA ARG A 113 -19.96 -4.27 -0.76
C ARG A 113 -21.44 -4.30 -0.39
N THR A 114 -21.93 -3.34 0.37
CA THR A 114 -23.31 -3.35 0.88
C THR A 114 -24.31 -2.74 -0.10
N GLN A 115 -23.88 -1.80 -0.93
CA GLN A 115 -24.77 -1.05 -1.83
C GLN A 115 -24.36 -1.11 -3.30
N GLY A 116 -23.11 -1.47 -3.61
CA GLY A 116 -22.66 -1.70 -4.99
C GLY A 116 -23.04 -3.06 -5.55
N ARG A 117 -23.69 -3.94 -4.77
CA ARG A 117 -24.13 -5.27 -5.21
C ARG A 117 -25.57 -5.55 -4.77
N CYS A 118 -26.32 -6.27 -5.59
CA CYS A 118 -27.66 -6.72 -5.25
C CYS A 118 -27.60 -7.73 -4.10
N VAL A 119 -28.37 -7.50 -3.03
CA VAL A 119 -28.39 -8.37 -1.84
C VAL A 119 -28.89 -9.80 -2.15
N ARG A 120 -29.69 -9.97 -3.21
CA ARG A 120 -30.27 -11.26 -3.59
C ARG A 120 -29.37 -12.08 -4.53
N CYS A 121 -28.87 -11.48 -5.60
CA CYS A 121 -28.12 -12.19 -6.64
C CYS A 121 -26.64 -11.81 -6.73
N ASN A 122 -26.16 -10.88 -5.91
CA ASN A 122 -24.80 -10.32 -5.93
C ASN A 122 -24.37 -9.64 -7.24
N TYR A 123 -25.30 -9.39 -8.17
CA TYR A 123 -25.04 -8.61 -9.37
C TYR A 123 -24.53 -7.21 -9.03
N SER A 124 -23.52 -6.73 -9.75
CA SER A 124 -22.95 -5.38 -9.54
C SER A 124 -23.95 -4.32 -9.96
N LEU A 125 -24.35 -3.47 -9.02
CA LEU A 125 -25.27 -2.35 -9.28
C LEU A 125 -24.53 -1.07 -9.67
N LEU A 126 -23.19 -1.10 -9.70
CA LEU A 126 -22.36 0.03 -10.09
C LEU A 126 -22.56 0.35 -11.58
N GLY A 127 -22.85 1.61 -11.88
CA GLY A 127 -23.03 2.11 -13.25
C GLY A 127 -24.44 1.94 -13.82
N LEU A 128 -25.38 1.37 -13.06
CA LEU A 128 -26.81 1.35 -13.43
C LEU A 128 -27.47 2.68 -13.12
N GLU A 129 -28.53 3.00 -13.86
CA GLU A 129 -29.34 4.18 -13.62
C GLU A 129 -29.96 4.17 -12.22
N ILE A 130 -29.84 5.31 -11.54
CA ILE A 130 -30.39 5.52 -10.20
C ILE A 130 -31.63 6.40 -10.34
N SER A 131 -32.78 5.89 -9.91
CA SER A 131 -34.02 6.65 -9.81
C SER A 131 -33.83 7.88 -8.88
N PRO A 132 -34.57 8.99 -9.09
CA PRO A 132 -34.54 10.16 -8.19
C PRO A 132 -34.81 9.82 -6.72
N GLU A 133 -35.46 8.70 -6.44
CA GLU A 133 -35.69 8.17 -5.08
C GLU A 133 -34.46 7.46 -4.47
N LEU A 134 -33.30 7.51 -5.13
CA LEU A 134 -32.07 6.78 -4.76
C LEU A 134 -32.29 5.26 -4.69
N THR A 135 -32.99 4.72 -5.69
CA THR A 135 -33.19 3.27 -5.84
C THR A 135 -32.69 2.80 -7.20
N VAL A 136 -32.11 1.60 -7.23
CA VAL A 136 -31.67 0.90 -8.45
C VAL A 136 -32.44 -0.41 -8.56
N VAL A 137 -32.98 -0.70 -9.73
CA VAL A 137 -33.62 -1.99 -10.01
C VAL A 137 -32.56 -2.95 -10.55
N CYS A 138 -32.36 -4.07 -9.87
CA CYS A 138 -31.43 -5.09 -10.36
C CYS A 138 -31.97 -5.71 -11.66
N PRO A 139 -31.20 -5.73 -12.77
CA PRO A 139 -31.67 -6.27 -14.04
C PRO A 139 -31.90 -7.79 -13.99
N GLU A 140 -31.14 -8.50 -13.15
CA GLU A 140 -31.21 -9.97 -13.06
C GLU A 140 -32.43 -10.45 -12.25
N CYS A 141 -32.78 -9.76 -11.17
CA CYS A 141 -33.78 -10.26 -10.21
C CYS A 141 -34.95 -9.30 -9.93
N GLY A 142 -34.97 -8.11 -10.56
CA GLY A 142 -36.01 -7.09 -10.40
C GLY A 142 -36.08 -6.44 -9.01
N MET A 143 -35.18 -6.79 -8.08
CA MET A 143 -35.19 -6.24 -6.73
C MET A 143 -34.77 -4.77 -6.74
N LYS A 144 -35.59 -3.91 -6.11
CA LYS A 144 -35.25 -2.51 -5.87
C LYS A 144 -34.30 -2.40 -4.67
N ALA A 145 -33.09 -1.93 -4.90
CA ALA A 145 -32.10 -1.68 -3.86
C ALA A 145 -31.95 -0.18 -3.62
N ARG A 146 -32.00 0.24 -2.35
CA ARG A 146 -31.71 1.64 -1.98
C ARG A 146 -30.20 1.87 -1.98
N VAL A 147 -29.74 2.88 -2.70
CA VAL A 147 -28.33 3.24 -2.85
C VAL A 147 -28.00 4.52 -2.10
N ASP A 148 -26.75 4.67 -1.65
CA ASP A 148 -26.27 5.92 -1.06
C ASP A 148 -26.07 6.98 -2.16
N ARG A 149 -26.31 8.24 -1.82
CA ARG A 149 -26.17 9.38 -2.72
C ARG A 149 -24.78 9.47 -3.36
N ALA A 150 -23.74 8.95 -2.70
CA ALA A 150 -22.40 8.89 -3.29
C ALA A 150 -22.37 8.08 -4.60
N LEU A 151 -23.16 7.00 -4.72
CA LEU A 151 -23.19 6.15 -5.92
C LEU A 151 -23.74 6.88 -7.16
N CYS A 152 -24.51 7.95 -6.98
CA CYS A 152 -24.98 8.80 -8.07
C CYS A 152 -23.85 9.45 -8.87
N GLU A 153 -22.67 9.65 -8.25
CA GLU A 153 -21.51 10.22 -8.93
C GLU A 153 -20.84 9.21 -9.90
N LEU A 154 -21.26 7.93 -9.91
CA LEU A 154 -20.72 6.88 -10.77
C LEU A 154 -21.68 6.45 -11.89
N VAL A 155 -22.87 7.04 -12.00
CA VAL A 155 -23.85 6.70 -13.03
C VAL A 155 -23.50 7.43 -14.33
N ARG A 156 -23.60 6.72 -15.46
CA ARG A 156 -23.52 7.29 -16.81
C ARG A 156 -24.95 7.42 -17.34
N ASP A 157 -25.26 8.48 -18.08
CA ASP A 157 -26.57 8.64 -18.70
C ASP A 157 -26.80 7.61 -19.82
N GLU A 158 -28.07 7.50 -20.23
CA GLU A 158 -28.58 6.70 -21.36
C GLU A 158 -27.79 6.90 -22.67
N GLU A 159 -27.10 8.03 -22.84
CA GLU A 159 -26.26 8.34 -24.03
C GLU A 159 -24.78 7.94 -23.87
N GLY A 160 -24.41 7.29 -22.77
CA GLY A 160 -23.00 7.00 -22.43
C GLY A 160 -22.18 8.24 -22.06
N ARG A 161 -22.82 9.40 -21.91
CA ARG A 161 -22.23 10.65 -21.39
C ARG A 161 -22.50 10.76 -19.90
N GLN A 162 -21.55 11.29 -19.13
CA GLN A 162 -21.75 11.53 -17.70
C GLN A 162 -22.84 12.61 -17.52
N SER A 163 -23.97 12.35 -16.84
CA SER A 163 -24.81 13.44 -16.31
C SER A 163 -24.06 14.10 -15.18
N PHE A 164 -23.17 14.99 -15.56
CA PHE A 164 -23.01 16.18 -14.75
C PHE A 164 -24.18 17.10 -15.09
N VAL A 165 -25.04 17.40 -14.11
CA VAL A 165 -25.88 18.60 -14.18
C VAL A 165 -24.92 19.80 -14.24
N PRO A 166 -24.75 20.50 -15.38
CA PRO A 166 -23.81 21.60 -15.44
C PRO A 166 -24.42 22.81 -14.75
N ARG A 167 -23.70 23.38 -13.78
CA ARG A 167 -23.60 24.83 -13.71
C ARG A 167 -22.89 25.30 -14.97
N ASP A 168 -23.39 26.36 -15.60
CA ASP A 168 -22.89 26.94 -16.85
C ASP A 168 -21.36 27.06 -16.91
N VAL A 169 -20.70 26.14 -17.62
CA VAL A 169 -19.29 26.28 -17.99
C VAL A 169 -19.16 26.01 -19.49
N LYS A 170 -18.74 27.05 -20.22
CA LYS A 170 -18.51 27.05 -21.67
C LYS A 170 -17.61 25.89 -22.11
N ALA A 171 -18.06 25.19 -23.15
CA ALA A 171 -17.38 24.05 -23.75
C ALA A 171 -15.99 24.41 -24.29
N ILE A 172 -14.97 23.63 -23.91
CA ILE A 172 -13.63 23.66 -24.50
C ILE A 172 -13.56 22.55 -25.55
N SER A 173 -13.14 22.92 -26.76
CA SER A 173 -13.06 22.04 -27.94
C SER A 173 -11.99 20.93 -27.79
N PRO A 174 -12.26 19.69 -28.22
CA PRO A 174 -11.40 18.51 -27.99
C PRO A 174 -10.09 18.46 -28.80
N ALA A 175 -9.76 19.46 -29.60
CA ALA A 175 -8.58 19.44 -30.48
C ALA A 175 -7.23 19.73 -29.78
N ASN A 176 -7.20 19.98 -28.47
CA ASN A 176 -6.03 20.50 -27.75
C ASN A 176 -5.62 19.69 -26.51
N GLN A 177 -5.82 18.36 -26.47
CA GLN A 177 -5.33 17.58 -25.32
C GLN A 177 -3.81 17.33 -25.41
N PRO A 178 -2.99 17.85 -24.46
CA PRO A 178 -1.57 17.57 -24.42
C PRO A 178 -1.28 16.11 -23.99
N PRO A 179 -0.09 15.56 -24.31
CA PRO A 179 0.30 14.21 -23.93
C PRO A 179 0.21 13.99 -22.41
N ARG A 180 -0.47 12.91 -22.01
CA ARG A 180 -0.78 12.62 -20.60
C ARG A 180 0.52 12.39 -19.79
N PRO A 181 0.73 13.11 -18.67
CA PRO A 181 1.94 12.98 -17.87
C PRO A 181 2.02 11.62 -17.16
N MET A 182 3.25 11.12 -17.02
CA MET A 182 3.58 9.85 -16.36
C MET A 182 2.97 9.77 -14.95
N ARG A 183 2.07 8.79 -14.79
CA ARG A 183 1.30 8.52 -13.56
C ARG A 183 2.21 7.96 -12.46
N PHE A 184 2.37 8.70 -11.37
CA PHE A 184 2.85 8.15 -10.10
C PHE A 184 1.72 7.37 -9.41
N ILE A 185 1.92 6.06 -9.29
CA ILE A 185 1.00 5.08 -8.71
C ILE A 185 1.16 5.05 -7.18
N THR A 186 0.05 5.18 -6.44
CA THR A 186 -0.01 4.98 -4.98
C THR A 186 -0.92 3.81 -4.64
N ARG A 187 -0.34 2.82 -3.95
CA ARG A 187 -0.97 1.67 -3.27
C ARG A 187 -1.99 0.86 -4.06
N ARG A 188 -1.61 0.59 -5.30
CA ARG A 188 -1.81 -0.74 -5.88
C ARG A 188 -1.07 -1.77 -5.00
N PRO A 189 -1.62 -2.97 -4.73
CA PRO A 189 -0.77 -4.07 -4.28
C PRO A 189 0.40 -4.18 -5.28
N ILE A 190 1.61 -4.43 -4.79
CA ILE A 190 2.87 -4.21 -5.54
C ILE A 190 2.81 -4.74 -6.99
N TYR A 191 2.06 -5.83 -7.22
CA TYR A 191 1.88 -6.46 -8.54
C TYR A 191 1.17 -5.57 -9.58
N ARG A 192 0.19 -4.73 -9.21
CA ARG A 192 -0.45 -3.81 -10.17
C ARG A 192 0.44 -2.63 -10.58
N ALA A 193 1.64 -2.49 -10.00
CA ALA A 193 2.62 -1.52 -10.50
C ALA A 193 3.30 -1.97 -11.81
N PHE A 194 2.93 -3.17 -12.30
CA PHE A 194 3.43 -3.82 -13.51
C PHE A 194 2.24 -4.07 -14.44
N PRO A 195 2.12 -3.33 -15.57
CA PRO A 195 1.06 -3.54 -16.55
C PRO A 195 0.97 -4.98 -17.06
N GLU A 196 2.11 -5.69 -17.08
CA GLU A 196 2.23 -7.08 -17.51
C GLU A 196 1.49 -8.07 -16.60
N LEU A 197 1.21 -7.68 -15.35
CA LEU A 197 0.47 -8.49 -14.38
C LEU A 197 -1.01 -8.10 -14.29
N ASP A 198 -1.45 -7.01 -14.94
CA ASP A 198 -2.83 -6.51 -14.83
C ASP A 198 -3.86 -7.48 -15.48
N SER A 199 -3.43 -8.45 -16.31
CA SER A 199 -4.28 -9.50 -16.90
C SER A 199 -4.46 -10.75 -16.04
N TYR A 200 -3.78 -10.84 -14.90
CA TYR A 200 -3.82 -12.00 -14.00
C TYR A 200 -4.67 -11.70 -12.77
N ASP A 201 -5.34 -12.74 -12.25
CA ASP A 201 -6.11 -12.60 -11.02
C ASP A 201 -5.19 -12.28 -9.83
N ASP A 202 -5.70 -11.50 -8.89
CA ASP A 202 -5.00 -10.93 -7.75
C ASP A 202 -4.36 -12.04 -6.88
N HIS A 203 -5.00 -13.22 -6.80
CA HIS A 203 -4.47 -14.37 -6.05
C HIS A 203 -3.11 -14.85 -6.60
N TYR A 204 -3.01 -15.09 -7.90
CA TYR A 204 -1.78 -15.56 -8.56
C TYR A 204 -0.69 -14.50 -8.53
N CYS A 205 -1.06 -13.24 -8.70
CA CYS A 205 -0.13 -12.14 -8.53
C CYS A 205 0.49 -12.11 -7.11
N ILE A 206 -0.28 -12.42 -6.07
CA ILE A 206 0.23 -12.50 -4.69
C ILE A 206 1.16 -13.70 -4.52
N VAL A 207 0.80 -14.87 -5.06
CA VAL A 207 1.63 -16.08 -5.01
C VAL A 207 2.97 -15.82 -5.72
N PHE A 208 2.92 -15.33 -6.96
CA PHE A 208 4.09 -14.90 -7.74
C PHE A 208 4.98 -13.93 -6.96
N LEU A 209 4.40 -12.88 -6.38
CA LEU A 209 5.16 -11.91 -5.57
C LEU A 209 5.81 -12.53 -4.35
N ASN A 210 5.18 -13.52 -3.72
CA ASN A 210 5.74 -14.19 -2.55
C ASN A 210 6.87 -15.13 -2.96
N SER A 211 6.74 -15.84 -4.08
CA SER A 211 7.79 -16.69 -4.63
C SER A 211 8.98 -15.88 -5.12
N ALA A 212 8.76 -14.75 -5.81
CA ALA A 212 9.81 -13.81 -6.20
C ALA A 212 10.57 -13.21 -4.99
N LYS A 213 9.98 -13.21 -3.78
CA LYS A 213 10.61 -12.75 -2.52
C LYS A 213 11.30 -13.86 -1.72
N ARG A 214 11.07 -15.13 -2.04
CA ARG A 214 11.58 -16.26 -1.25
C ARG A 214 13.09 -16.50 -1.33
N PRO A 215 13.82 -16.29 -2.44
CA PRO A 215 15.18 -16.79 -2.50
C PRO A 215 16.06 -16.08 -1.48
N LEU A 216 16.63 -16.90 -0.59
CA LEU A 216 17.40 -16.49 0.58
C LEU A 216 18.59 -15.61 0.20
N TRP A 217 19.17 -15.89 -0.97
CA TRP A 217 20.29 -15.14 -1.53
C TRP A 217 19.96 -13.69 -1.91
N PHE A 218 18.69 -13.32 -2.02
CA PHE A 218 18.31 -11.90 -2.14
C PHE A 218 18.06 -11.25 -0.78
N ARG A 219 17.65 -12.01 0.24
CA ARG A 219 17.34 -11.46 1.57
C ARG A 219 18.60 -11.00 2.30
N LEU A 220 19.66 -11.80 2.30
CA LEU A 220 20.91 -11.47 2.98
C LEU A 220 21.60 -10.19 2.45
N PRO A 221 21.83 -10.00 1.14
CA PRO A 221 22.46 -8.77 0.65
C PRO A 221 21.52 -7.57 0.75
N VAL A 222 20.20 -7.75 0.63
CA VAL A 222 19.25 -6.64 0.83
C VAL A 222 19.20 -6.23 2.30
N LEU A 223 19.23 -7.18 3.23
CA LEU A 223 19.31 -6.89 4.66
C LEU A 223 20.64 -6.20 4.99
N GLY A 224 21.76 -6.73 4.49
CA GLY A 224 23.09 -6.11 4.63
C GLY A 224 23.11 -4.69 4.08
N LEU A 225 22.56 -4.47 2.88
CA LEU A 225 22.42 -3.14 2.30
C LEU A 225 21.53 -2.23 3.16
N MET A 226 20.45 -2.73 3.77
CA MET A 226 19.63 -1.92 4.66
C MET A 226 20.37 -1.53 5.93
N VAL A 227 21.15 -2.43 6.52
CA VAL A 227 21.99 -2.15 7.70
C VAL A 227 23.07 -1.12 7.35
N VAL A 228 23.74 -1.28 6.21
CA VAL A 228 24.75 -0.33 5.72
C VAL A 228 24.12 1.04 5.44
N LEU A 229 22.95 1.08 4.79
CA LEU A 229 22.23 2.33 4.53
C LEU A 229 21.70 2.98 5.81
N SER A 230 21.31 2.20 6.82
CA SER A 230 20.86 2.76 8.10
C SER A 230 22.03 3.34 8.89
N LEU A 231 23.13 2.60 9.00
CA LEU A 231 24.33 3.05 9.72
C LEU A 231 24.99 4.22 8.98
N GLY A 232 25.19 4.09 7.67
CA GLY A 232 25.78 5.14 6.83
C GLY A 232 24.89 6.37 6.73
N GLY A 233 23.56 6.20 6.62
CA GLY A 233 22.61 7.31 6.61
C GLY A 233 22.60 8.08 7.93
N PHE A 234 22.63 7.36 9.06
CA PHE A 234 22.72 7.97 10.38
C PHE A 234 24.07 8.68 10.59
N ALA A 235 25.19 8.06 10.20
CA ALA A 235 26.51 8.67 10.29
C ALA A 235 26.65 9.90 9.39
N ALA A 236 26.15 9.84 8.14
CA ALA A 236 26.15 10.98 7.24
C ALA A 236 25.28 12.13 7.79
N PHE A 237 24.12 11.80 8.36
CA PHE A 237 23.29 12.77 9.06
C PHE A 237 24.08 13.40 10.23
N ALA A 238 24.77 12.59 11.05
CA ALA A 238 25.65 13.04 12.14
C ALA A 238 26.68 14.06 11.67
N ILE A 239 27.47 13.70 10.67
CA ILE A 239 28.55 14.54 10.17
C ILE A 239 28.03 15.85 9.57
N THR A 240 26.89 15.81 8.84
CA THR A 240 26.37 17.00 8.14
C THR A 240 25.62 17.95 9.05
N ALA A 241 24.92 17.44 10.06
CA ALA A 241 24.09 18.25 10.95
C ALA A 241 24.81 18.66 12.24
N MET A 242 25.87 17.95 12.67
CA MET A 242 26.65 18.33 13.84
C MET A 242 27.26 19.75 13.76
N PRO A 243 27.82 20.23 12.63
CA PRO A 243 28.32 21.61 12.52
C PRO A 243 27.22 22.64 12.69
N VAL A 244 26.01 22.35 12.20
CA VAL A 244 24.83 23.21 12.40
C VAL A 244 24.50 23.27 13.89
N VAL A 245 24.44 22.12 14.58
CA VAL A 245 24.21 22.10 16.02
C VAL A 245 25.28 22.92 16.76
N ILE A 246 26.57 22.74 16.46
CA ILE A 246 27.67 23.49 17.09
C ILE A 246 27.55 25.01 16.86
N LEU A 247 27.13 25.43 15.66
CA LEU A 247 26.98 26.84 15.31
C LEU A 247 25.76 27.49 15.97
N PHE A 248 24.72 26.71 16.26
CA PHE A 248 23.48 27.19 16.88
C PHE A 248 23.38 26.92 18.38
N THR A 249 24.29 26.11 18.95
CA THR A 249 24.41 25.97 20.40
C THR A 249 25.07 27.21 21.00
N PRO A 250 24.40 27.93 21.91
CA PRO A 250 25.00 29.05 22.62
C PRO A 250 26.20 28.59 23.44
N SER A 251 27.08 29.56 23.75
CA SER A 251 28.35 29.42 24.47
C SER A 251 28.30 28.40 25.62
N PRO A 252 29.40 27.62 25.87
CA PRO A 252 29.48 26.52 26.85
C PRO A 252 29.23 26.89 28.32
N ARG A 253 28.87 28.14 28.63
CA ARG A 253 28.41 28.56 29.96
C ARG A 253 26.99 28.09 30.28
N ASP A 254 26.19 27.75 29.28
CA ASP A 254 24.81 27.24 29.42
C ASP A 254 24.72 25.76 29.00
N ALA A 255 25.74 24.96 29.33
CA ALA A 255 25.88 23.56 28.89
C ALA A 255 24.78 22.61 29.41
N ASP A 256 24.00 23.03 30.41
CA ASP A 256 22.94 22.23 31.00
C ASP A 256 21.68 22.08 30.10
N GLU A 257 21.51 22.89 29.04
CA GLU A 257 20.31 22.83 28.17
C GLU A 257 20.51 22.06 26.83
N GLN A 258 21.67 21.44 26.60
CA GLN A 258 21.98 20.79 25.30
C GLN A 258 21.48 19.35 25.03
N PRO A 259 20.99 18.52 25.98
CA PRO A 259 20.64 17.13 25.67
C PRO A 259 19.40 17.01 24.76
N PHE A 260 18.49 17.99 24.78
CA PHE A 260 17.31 18.02 23.91
C PHE A 260 17.62 18.13 22.43
N ALA A 261 18.52 19.04 22.08
CA ALA A 261 18.92 19.26 20.70
C ALA A 261 19.55 17.98 20.15
N PHE A 262 20.39 17.32 20.95
CA PHE A 262 21.01 16.06 20.58
C PHE A 262 20.00 14.90 20.40
N LEU A 263 19.01 14.79 21.29
CA LEU A 263 18.08 13.67 21.25
C LEU A 263 16.95 13.86 20.22
N ALA A 264 16.40 15.07 20.08
CA ALA A 264 15.49 15.40 18.97
C ALA A 264 16.17 15.14 17.62
N TRP A 265 17.48 15.40 17.56
CA TRP A 265 18.31 15.12 16.41
C TRP A 265 18.49 13.61 16.15
N ILE A 266 18.69 12.77 17.18
CA ILE A 266 18.67 11.30 17.04
C ILE A 266 17.31 10.80 16.52
N VAL A 267 16.20 11.28 17.09
CA VAL A 267 14.85 10.87 16.67
C VAL A 267 14.57 11.28 15.22
N PHE A 268 14.94 12.50 14.84
CA PHE A 268 14.77 12.96 13.46
C PHE A 268 15.68 12.18 12.50
N GLY A 269 16.94 11.96 12.87
CA GLY A 269 17.91 11.20 12.07
C GLY A 269 17.46 9.75 11.85
N THR A 270 16.99 9.08 12.90
CA THR A 270 16.44 7.71 12.79
C THR A 270 15.17 7.67 11.94
N PHE A 271 14.27 8.64 12.07
CA PHE A 271 13.07 8.74 11.25
C PHE A 271 13.40 8.93 9.76
N VAL A 272 14.25 9.91 9.43
CA VAL A 272 14.66 10.19 8.04
C VAL A 272 15.36 8.98 7.44
N THR A 273 16.29 8.38 8.17
CA THR A 273 17.02 7.19 7.74
C THR A 273 16.07 6.01 7.52
N GLY A 274 15.11 5.78 8.43
CA GLY A 274 14.08 4.75 8.29
C GLY A 274 13.22 4.94 7.04
N VAL A 275 12.80 6.17 6.74
CA VAL A 275 12.06 6.50 5.51
C VAL A 275 12.90 6.20 4.26
N ILE A 276 14.19 6.55 4.25
CA ILE A 276 15.11 6.27 3.13
C ILE A 276 15.26 4.75 2.93
N VAL A 277 15.52 4.00 3.99
CA VAL A 277 15.66 2.53 3.93
C VAL A 277 14.38 1.89 3.37
N LEU A 278 13.21 2.32 3.83
CA LEU A 278 11.93 1.84 3.30
C LEU A 278 11.73 2.20 1.82
N ARG A 279 12.17 3.37 1.36
CA ARG A 279 12.13 3.78 -0.06
C ARG A 279 13.07 2.94 -0.92
N VAL A 280 14.28 2.66 -0.43
CA VAL A 280 15.27 1.83 -1.15
C VAL A 280 14.78 0.39 -1.25
N ARG A 281 14.27 -0.18 -0.15
CA ARG A 281 13.61 -1.50 -0.13
C ARG A 281 12.59 -1.65 -1.25
N ASP A 282 11.67 -0.70 -1.33
CA ASP A 282 10.57 -0.71 -2.30
C ASP A 282 11.11 -0.64 -3.75
N ARG A 283 12.12 0.20 -3.99
CA ARG A 283 12.80 0.28 -5.29
C ARG A 283 13.52 -1.02 -5.67
N LEU A 284 14.18 -1.69 -4.74
CA LEU A 284 14.89 -2.94 -5.01
C LEU A 284 13.92 -4.07 -5.34
N ILE A 285 12.82 -4.19 -4.59
CA ILE A 285 11.76 -5.16 -4.89
C ILE A 285 11.20 -4.90 -6.29
N ARG A 286 10.90 -3.63 -6.62
CA ARG A 286 10.38 -3.27 -7.94
C ARG A 286 11.36 -3.57 -9.07
N ARG A 287 12.64 -3.22 -8.89
CA ARG A 287 13.70 -3.52 -9.87
C ARG A 287 13.81 -5.02 -10.11
N ARG A 288 13.79 -5.82 -9.04
CA ARG A 288 13.86 -7.28 -9.17
C ARG A 288 12.70 -7.84 -9.97
N ILE A 289 11.46 -7.44 -9.66
CA ILE A 289 10.27 -7.93 -10.39
C ILE A 289 10.37 -7.54 -11.87
N LEU A 290 10.80 -6.31 -12.18
CA LEU A 290 11.05 -5.89 -13.56
C LEU A 290 12.17 -6.70 -14.23
N THR A 291 13.22 -7.04 -13.50
CA THR A 291 14.31 -7.87 -14.04
C THR A 291 13.81 -9.28 -14.38
N VAL A 292 13.02 -9.90 -13.49
CA VAL A 292 12.42 -11.22 -13.75
C VAL A 292 11.48 -11.14 -14.96
N LEU A 293 10.56 -10.18 -14.98
CA LEU A 293 9.61 -10.02 -16.10
C LEU A 293 10.30 -9.69 -17.44
N ARG A 294 11.35 -8.86 -17.45
CA ARG A 294 12.03 -8.47 -18.70
C ARG A 294 13.05 -9.48 -19.19
N ARG A 295 13.79 -10.15 -18.30
CA ARG A 295 14.86 -11.09 -18.69
C ARG A 295 14.37 -12.52 -18.86
N GLN A 296 13.33 -12.91 -18.12
CA GLN A 296 12.83 -14.30 -18.10
C GLN A 296 11.36 -14.39 -18.52
N GLY A 297 10.61 -13.29 -18.48
CA GLY A 297 9.23 -13.25 -18.98
C GLY A 297 9.12 -13.06 -20.50
N ARG A 298 10.24 -12.97 -21.24
CA ARG A 298 10.26 -12.83 -22.70
C ARG A 298 11.27 -13.79 -23.32
N CYS A 299 10.99 -14.28 -24.52
CA CYS A 299 11.90 -15.12 -25.28
C CYS A 299 13.16 -14.33 -25.66
N ARG A 300 14.34 -14.92 -25.49
CA ARG A 300 15.62 -14.25 -25.78
C ARG A 300 15.84 -13.93 -27.26
N ASP A 301 15.16 -14.65 -28.15
CA ASP A 301 15.34 -14.54 -29.60
C ASP A 301 14.30 -13.63 -30.26
N CYS A 302 13.02 -13.90 -30.02
CA CYS A 302 11.91 -13.19 -30.67
C CYS A 302 11.19 -12.17 -29.77
N ASP A 303 11.62 -11.96 -28.52
CA ASP A 303 10.99 -11.09 -27.51
C ASP A 303 9.50 -11.41 -27.19
N TYR A 304 9.01 -12.59 -27.60
CA TYR A 304 7.66 -13.04 -27.31
C TYR A 304 7.44 -13.20 -25.79
N SER A 305 6.31 -12.70 -25.27
CA SER A 305 5.98 -12.78 -23.84
C SER A 305 5.70 -14.22 -23.41
N LEU A 306 6.59 -14.78 -22.58
CA LEU A 306 6.47 -16.13 -22.01
C LEU A 306 5.61 -16.16 -20.73
N VAL A 307 5.20 -14.99 -20.22
CA VAL A 307 4.39 -14.90 -18.99
C VAL A 307 3.04 -15.60 -19.21
N GLY A 308 2.68 -16.54 -18.33
CA GLY A 308 1.42 -17.27 -18.36
C GLY A 308 1.44 -18.59 -19.14
N MET A 309 2.54 -18.95 -19.79
CA MET A 309 2.71 -20.27 -20.41
C MET A 309 2.89 -21.37 -19.36
N SER A 310 2.56 -22.60 -19.74
CA SER A 310 2.90 -23.79 -18.95
C SER A 310 4.41 -23.92 -18.83
N VAL A 311 4.89 -24.11 -17.60
CA VAL A 311 6.32 -24.28 -17.28
C VAL A 311 6.55 -25.77 -17.05
N ALA A 312 7.51 -26.35 -17.77
CA ALA A 312 7.88 -27.74 -17.57
C ALA A 312 8.54 -27.94 -16.18
N PRO A 313 8.55 -29.17 -15.61
CA PRO A 313 9.07 -29.44 -14.27
C PRO A 313 10.54 -29.06 -14.08
N ASP A 314 11.30 -28.99 -15.17
CA ASP A 314 12.70 -28.56 -15.25
C ASP A 314 12.87 -27.04 -15.31
N LEU A 315 11.80 -26.27 -15.11
CA LEU A 315 11.78 -24.80 -15.20
C LEU A 315 12.16 -24.27 -16.59
N THR A 316 11.80 -25.00 -17.65
CA THR A 316 11.95 -24.52 -19.02
C THR A 316 10.60 -24.22 -19.66
N ILE A 317 10.58 -23.23 -20.55
CA ILE A 317 9.44 -22.90 -21.42
C ILE A 317 9.93 -22.92 -22.86
N THR A 318 9.24 -23.67 -23.72
CA THR A 318 9.50 -23.66 -25.16
C THR A 318 8.71 -22.54 -25.81
N CYS A 319 9.39 -21.60 -26.48
CA CYS A 319 8.73 -20.50 -27.15
C CYS A 319 7.88 -21.02 -28.32
N PRO A 320 6.59 -20.65 -28.42
CA PRO A 320 5.72 -21.13 -29.49
C PRO A 320 6.07 -20.55 -30.86
N GLU A 321 6.69 -19.36 -30.90
CA GLU A 321 7.03 -18.68 -32.16
C GLU A 321 8.32 -19.23 -32.78
N CYS A 322 9.38 -19.39 -31.99
CA CYS A 322 10.71 -19.77 -32.51
C CYS A 322 11.20 -21.16 -32.07
N GLY A 323 10.46 -21.87 -31.20
CA GLY A 323 10.85 -23.17 -30.68
C GLY A 323 12.01 -23.16 -29.68
N MET A 324 12.55 -21.98 -29.33
CA MET A 324 13.67 -21.88 -28.40
C MET A 324 13.25 -22.22 -26.96
N ILE A 325 14.02 -23.11 -26.32
CA ILE A 325 13.85 -23.48 -24.92
C ILE A 325 14.50 -22.40 -24.05
N ASN A 326 13.70 -21.76 -23.19
CA ASN A 326 14.15 -20.70 -22.28
C ASN A 326 14.03 -21.19 -20.83
N GLU A 327 15.11 -21.04 -20.06
CA GLU A 327 15.11 -21.28 -18.62
C GLU A 327 14.42 -20.11 -17.90
N VAL A 328 13.44 -20.41 -17.04
CA VAL A 328 12.61 -19.42 -16.34
C VAL A 328 12.79 -19.47 -14.83
N ASP A 329 12.55 -18.33 -14.17
CA ASP A 329 12.57 -18.27 -12.72
C ASP A 329 11.42 -19.12 -12.13
N PRO A 330 11.64 -19.85 -11.02
CA PRO A 330 10.58 -20.57 -10.32
C PRO A 330 9.36 -19.71 -9.98
N ALA A 331 9.50 -18.40 -9.83
CA ALA A 331 8.35 -17.53 -9.61
C ALA A 331 7.37 -17.56 -10.81
N LEU A 332 7.85 -17.70 -12.05
CA LEU A 332 6.99 -17.69 -13.25
C LEU A 332 6.08 -18.92 -13.34
N SER A 333 6.45 -20.06 -12.75
CA SER A 333 5.58 -21.24 -12.73
C SER A 333 4.29 -20.99 -11.95
N ASP A 334 4.30 -20.06 -10.98
CA ASP A 334 3.09 -19.69 -10.24
C ASP A 334 2.09 -18.86 -11.07
N LEU A 335 2.52 -18.34 -12.22
CA LEU A 335 1.67 -17.63 -13.18
C LEU A 335 1.21 -18.51 -14.34
N ALA A 336 1.73 -19.74 -14.45
CA ALA A 336 1.41 -20.67 -15.52
C ALA A 336 -0.08 -21.02 -15.53
N ARG A 337 -0.66 -21.09 -16.72
CA ARG A 337 -1.99 -21.67 -16.95
C ARG A 337 -1.81 -23.07 -17.52
N ASP A 338 -2.67 -24.01 -17.13
CA ASP A 338 -2.72 -25.31 -17.79
C ASP A 338 -3.33 -25.17 -19.17
N ASP A 339 -3.11 -26.19 -20.01
CA ASP A 339 -3.61 -26.27 -21.39
C ASP A 339 -5.15 -26.14 -21.50
N LEU A 340 -5.87 -26.35 -20.40
CA LEU A 340 -7.33 -26.15 -20.32
C LEU A 340 -7.74 -24.71 -19.97
N GLY A 341 -6.80 -23.77 -19.89
CA GLY A 341 -7.01 -22.41 -19.38
C GLY A 341 -7.37 -22.36 -17.89
N ARG A 342 -7.43 -23.52 -17.22
CA ARG A 342 -7.50 -23.64 -15.76
C ARG A 342 -6.10 -23.44 -15.23
N GLN A 343 -5.94 -22.65 -14.19
CA GLN A 343 -4.63 -22.45 -13.58
C GLN A 343 -4.30 -23.67 -12.71
N SER A 344 -3.18 -24.34 -12.98
CA SER A 344 -2.66 -25.41 -12.12
C SER A 344 -2.23 -24.81 -10.81
N VAL A 345 -3.12 -24.84 -9.84
CA VAL A 345 -2.65 -25.16 -8.50
C VAL A 345 -2.86 -26.66 -8.39
N ALA A 346 -1.93 -27.44 -8.93
CA ALA A 346 -1.82 -28.82 -8.47
C ALA A 346 -1.43 -28.72 -6.98
N PRO A 347 -2.30 -29.09 -6.02
CA PRO A 347 -1.84 -29.22 -4.65
C PRO A 347 -0.63 -30.15 -4.67
N PRO A 348 0.42 -29.88 -3.86
CA PRO A 348 1.61 -30.73 -3.84
C PRO A 348 1.14 -32.17 -3.66
N GLN A 349 1.26 -32.98 -4.71
CA GLN A 349 0.90 -34.37 -4.59
C GLN A 349 1.84 -34.94 -3.52
N PRO A 350 1.31 -35.56 -2.46
CA PRO A 350 2.16 -36.24 -1.50
C PRO A 350 3.05 -37.21 -2.29
N LEU A 351 4.37 -37.09 -2.10
CA LEU A 351 5.34 -37.98 -2.69
C LEU A 351 4.81 -39.41 -2.57
N PRO A 352 4.74 -40.18 -3.68
CA PRO A 352 4.30 -41.56 -3.62
C PRO A 352 5.13 -42.25 -2.53
N ALA A 353 4.43 -42.78 -1.52
CA ALA A 353 5.07 -43.51 -0.44
C ALA A 353 6.03 -44.52 -1.08
N ALA A 354 7.30 -44.47 -0.68
CA ALA A 354 8.31 -45.39 -1.17
C ALA A 354 7.74 -46.81 -1.12
N PRO A 355 7.86 -47.61 -2.19
CA PRO A 355 7.32 -48.97 -2.20
C PRO A 355 7.92 -49.71 -1.00
N THR A 356 7.07 -50.01 -0.02
CA THR A 356 7.40 -50.96 1.03
C THR A 356 7.57 -52.30 0.34
N ASP A 357 8.84 -52.68 0.14
CA ASP A 357 9.27 -54.03 -0.18
C ASP A 357 8.83 -54.95 0.97
N THR A 358 7.56 -55.36 0.98
CA THR A 358 7.14 -56.58 1.68
C THR A 358 7.61 -57.75 0.85
N GLY A 359 8.89 -58.08 1.02
CA GLY A 359 9.46 -59.35 0.62
C GLY A 359 8.70 -60.47 1.31
N ALA A 360 7.94 -61.22 0.51
CA ALA A 360 7.55 -62.57 0.84
C ALA A 360 8.80 -63.45 0.80
N GLN A 361 9.11 -64.08 1.93
CA GLN A 361 10.02 -65.21 2.03
C GLN A 361 9.28 -66.37 2.73
N PRO A 362 9.69 -67.61 2.45
CA PRO A 362 8.82 -68.72 2.02
C PRO A 362 7.95 -69.38 3.09
#